data_AF-A0A952TP35-F1
#
_entry.id   AF-A0A952TP35-F1
#
_cell.length_a   1.000
_cell.length_b   1.000
_cell.length_c   1.000
_cell.angle_alpha   90.00
_cell.angle_beta   90.00
_cell.angle_gamma   90.00
#
_symmetry.space_group_name_H-M   'P 1'
#
loop_
_entity.id
_entity.type
_entity.pdbx_description
1 polymer ?
#
loop_
_entity_poly.entity_id
_entity_poly.type
_entity_poly.pdbx_seq_one_letter_code
_entity_poly.pdbx_strand_id
1 'polypeptide(L)'
;MKSLSKILTLATALTLVGAHAFANPDLVKTFKSLETKSKGPFGLNMLQGSRSKIGVLNGSPSGSFQFQAAYRNEIAQKLADTHKFYVGNLFTTNYYELMGEYVYGNRDSSHDLNHQGMANIASQIMPKAEIIVQHWVLEKHYVHANQNSPLARGFRVRGISGSEFEVEYARYFLNFFLTGVQTDQQYLTASLLAKGSPVAASNSLERARNLIAQQYDQSVLSRGEKDPLTRRLYALRNAIHNQLSQSVIGQIDAFVRDYPQYRNDSTITEIRSILVAYYAVSAKRVAEAAQKIGAANIVAVANQLQAGGNMAGFVQLSQLVADLRTQLTTPGAIAWEKKTETLLVLNAASQYLNKELNVLKSVSGKEAFQVVVNLIYSEGFLIKDNWEYFAGEIANSADASAAGAQMPDIIGIASDTLTQAFSPALDQWLIVEPKMQYFIDNTIKSSSLNTASLLTEKIKR
;
A
#
# COMPACT_ATOMS: atom_id res chain seq x y z
N MET A 1 10.57 36.07 -3.63
CA MET A 1 10.79 34.63 -3.87
C MET A 1 9.47 33.87 -4.08
N LYS A 2 8.71 34.16 -5.15
CA LYS A 2 7.43 33.48 -5.48
C LYS A 2 7.45 32.78 -6.86
N SER A 3 8.64 32.61 -7.46
CA SER A 3 8.79 32.18 -8.86
C SER A 3 9.65 30.93 -9.07
N LEU A 4 10.32 30.40 -8.04
CA LEU A 4 11.23 29.25 -8.21
C LEU A 4 10.56 27.88 -7.99
N SER A 5 9.50 27.78 -7.17
CA SER A 5 8.85 26.49 -6.90
C SER A 5 8.01 25.95 -8.06
N LYS A 6 7.52 26.80 -8.96
CA LYS A 6 6.75 26.36 -10.14
C LYS A 6 7.61 25.96 -11.34
N ILE A 7 8.86 26.44 -11.40
CA ILE A 7 9.76 26.18 -12.53
C ILE A 7 10.54 24.88 -12.32
N LEU A 8 10.86 24.54 -11.06
CA LEU A 8 11.56 23.29 -10.75
C LEU A 8 10.67 22.04 -10.94
N THR A 9 9.36 22.11 -10.67
CA THR A 9 8.44 20.97 -10.90
C THR A 9 8.17 20.69 -12.38
N LEU A 10 8.27 21.72 -13.24
CA LEU A 10 8.00 21.56 -14.68
C LEU A 10 9.24 21.13 -15.47
N ALA A 11 10.43 21.54 -15.04
CA ALA A 11 11.68 21.26 -15.76
C ALA A 11 12.13 19.79 -15.60
N THR A 12 12.00 19.20 -14.41
CA THR A 12 12.38 17.79 -14.15
C THR A 12 11.39 16.81 -14.80
N ALA A 13 10.11 17.20 -14.89
CA ALA A 13 9.09 16.40 -15.58
C ALA A 13 9.27 16.41 -17.11
N LEU A 14 9.85 17.47 -17.70
CA LEU A 14 10.03 17.57 -19.15
C LEU A 14 11.31 16.89 -19.65
N THR A 15 12.37 16.83 -18.83
CA THR A 15 13.65 16.21 -19.23
C THR A 15 13.65 14.68 -19.14
N LEU A 16 12.83 14.05 -18.28
CA LEU A 16 12.67 12.59 -18.27
C LEU A 16 11.86 12.04 -19.46
N VAL A 17 11.00 12.85 -20.08
CA VAL A 17 10.14 12.41 -21.20
C VAL A 17 10.95 12.23 -22.49
N GLY A 18 12.13 12.85 -22.60
CA GLY A 18 12.94 12.86 -23.82
C GLY A 18 13.70 11.57 -24.16
N ALA A 19 13.83 10.60 -23.25
CA ALA A 19 14.69 9.42 -23.43
C ALA A 19 13.95 8.07 -23.54
N HIS A 20 12.63 8.01 -23.32
CA HIS A 20 11.89 6.74 -23.17
C HIS A 20 11.13 6.30 -24.44
N ALA A 21 11.53 6.81 -25.61
CA ALA A 21 10.88 6.48 -26.88
C ALA A 21 11.46 5.20 -27.53
N PHE A 22 11.28 4.05 -26.87
CA PHE A 22 10.98 2.82 -27.60
C PHE A 22 9.59 2.37 -27.17
N ALA A 23 8.58 2.92 -27.83
CA ALA A 23 7.22 2.39 -27.72
C ALA A 23 7.30 0.88 -28.01
N ASN A 24 7.05 0.03 -27.03
CA ASN A 24 6.91 -1.42 -27.23
C ASN A 24 5.48 -1.66 -27.73
N PRO A 25 5.23 -1.73 -29.05
CA PRO A 25 3.87 -1.68 -29.58
C PRO A 25 3.08 -2.94 -29.20
N ASP A 26 3.76 -4.05 -28.96
CA ASP A 26 3.15 -5.31 -28.52
C ASP A 26 2.69 -5.25 -27.06
N LEU A 27 3.45 -4.59 -26.17
CA LEU A 27 3.01 -4.31 -24.80
C LEU A 27 1.72 -3.49 -24.79
N VAL A 28 1.69 -2.37 -25.51
CA VAL A 28 0.51 -1.49 -25.59
C VAL A 28 -0.69 -2.23 -26.17
N LYS A 29 -0.48 -2.98 -27.26
CA LYS A 29 -1.54 -3.77 -27.90
C LYS A 29 -2.08 -4.84 -26.95
N THR A 30 -1.21 -5.58 -26.28
CA THR A 30 -1.62 -6.64 -25.36
C THR A 30 -2.36 -6.06 -24.15
N PHE A 31 -1.88 -4.95 -23.58
CA PHE A 31 -2.58 -4.28 -22.47
C PHE A 31 -3.97 -3.79 -22.90
N LYS A 32 -4.10 -3.09 -24.03
CA LYS A 32 -5.39 -2.60 -24.52
C LYS A 32 -6.40 -3.73 -24.76
N SER A 33 -5.93 -4.94 -25.08
CA SER A 33 -6.83 -6.08 -25.22
C SER A 33 -7.53 -6.47 -23.89
N LEU A 34 -6.96 -6.15 -22.73
CA LEU A 34 -7.62 -6.32 -21.43
C LEU A 34 -8.87 -5.45 -21.29
N GLU A 35 -8.88 -4.28 -21.93
CA GLU A 35 -9.98 -3.32 -21.81
C GLU A 35 -11.29 -3.84 -22.40
N THR A 36 -11.19 -4.81 -23.31
CA THR A 36 -12.32 -5.48 -23.94
C THR A 36 -12.96 -6.57 -23.05
N LYS A 37 -12.28 -6.96 -21.95
CA LYS A 37 -12.75 -8.01 -21.04
C LYS A 37 -13.57 -7.41 -19.90
N SER A 38 -14.73 -8.00 -19.63
CA SER A 38 -15.64 -7.56 -18.56
C SER A 38 -14.99 -7.59 -17.16
N LYS A 39 -14.13 -8.59 -16.90
CA LYS A 39 -13.34 -8.73 -15.66
C LYS A 39 -11.92 -8.16 -15.77
N GLY A 40 -11.57 -7.44 -16.84
CA GLY A 40 -10.22 -6.90 -17.03
C GLY A 40 -9.15 -8.00 -17.01
N PRO A 41 -8.15 -7.95 -16.10
CA PRO A 41 -7.06 -8.92 -16.01
C PRO A 41 -7.43 -10.22 -15.27
N PHE A 42 -8.63 -10.28 -14.68
CA PHE A 42 -9.03 -11.39 -13.82
C PHE A 42 -9.74 -12.49 -14.61
N GLY A 43 -9.38 -13.75 -14.35
CA GLY A 43 -10.03 -14.94 -14.85
C GLY A 43 -11.28 -15.33 -14.04
N LEU A 44 -11.64 -16.61 -14.11
CA LEU A 44 -12.68 -17.18 -13.26
C LEU A 44 -12.19 -17.25 -11.81
N ASN A 45 -13.14 -17.16 -10.87
CA ASN A 45 -12.84 -17.44 -9.48
C ASN A 45 -12.65 -18.94 -9.31
N MET A 46 -11.56 -19.32 -8.67
CA MET A 46 -11.18 -20.70 -8.42
C MET A 46 -11.19 -20.95 -6.92
N LEU A 47 -11.62 -22.15 -6.53
CA LEU A 47 -11.35 -22.74 -5.22
C LEU A 47 -10.01 -23.47 -5.32
N GLN A 48 -9.01 -22.96 -4.62
CA GLN A 48 -7.69 -23.55 -4.53
C GLN A 48 -7.65 -24.51 -3.34
N GLY A 49 -7.46 -25.80 -3.60
CA GLY A 49 -7.10 -26.79 -2.58
C GLY A 49 -5.66 -27.25 -2.76
N SER A 50 -5.09 -27.95 -1.78
CA SER A 50 -3.70 -28.41 -1.89
C SER A 50 -3.45 -29.50 -2.92
N ARG A 51 -4.52 -30.09 -3.49
CA ARG A 51 -4.42 -31.17 -4.50
C ARG A 51 -5.21 -30.91 -5.76
N SER A 52 -5.98 -29.82 -5.82
CA SER A 52 -6.75 -29.48 -7.01
C SER A 52 -7.14 -28.01 -7.04
N LYS A 53 -7.40 -27.49 -8.24
CA LYS A 53 -7.93 -26.16 -8.50
C LYS A 53 -9.20 -26.32 -9.32
N ILE A 54 -10.35 -25.88 -8.81
CA ILE A 54 -11.65 -26.02 -9.49
C ILE A 54 -12.39 -24.69 -9.53
N GLY A 55 -13.29 -24.50 -10.49
CA GLY A 55 -14.18 -23.33 -10.50
C GLY A 55 -15.16 -23.37 -9.33
N VAL A 56 -15.53 -22.20 -8.78
CA VAL A 56 -16.41 -22.09 -7.60
C VAL A 56 -17.75 -22.82 -7.73
N LEU A 57 -18.27 -22.97 -8.96
CA LEU A 57 -19.54 -23.65 -9.21
C LEU A 57 -19.42 -25.19 -9.35
N ASN A 58 -18.20 -25.74 -9.25
CA ASN A 58 -17.91 -27.13 -9.58
C ASN A 58 -17.72 -28.03 -8.34
N GLY A 59 -18.16 -27.58 -7.15
CA GLY A 59 -18.10 -28.34 -5.90
C GLY A 59 -16.94 -27.94 -4.99
N SER A 60 -16.37 -28.90 -4.26
CA SER A 60 -15.28 -28.67 -3.30
C SER A 60 -13.94 -29.15 -3.84
N PRO A 61 -12.84 -28.38 -3.67
CA PRO A 61 -11.53 -28.83 -4.10
C PRO A 61 -11.05 -29.99 -3.22
N SER A 62 -10.25 -30.88 -3.82
CA SER A 62 -9.51 -31.94 -3.11
C SER A 62 -8.33 -31.38 -2.32
N GLY A 63 -8.02 -32.04 -1.20
CA GLY A 63 -6.97 -31.61 -0.26
C GLY A 63 -7.46 -30.61 0.76
N SER A 64 -6.52 -29.93 1.41
CA SER A 64 -6.82 -28.82 2.33
C SER A 64 -7.20 -27.59 1.52
N PHE A 65 -8.32 -26.95 1.85
CA PHE A 65 -8.73 -25.68 1.22
C PHE A 65 -7.73 -24.58 1.57
N GLN A 66 -7.28 -23.84 0.56
CA GLN A 66 -6.25 -22.81 0.69
C GLN A 66 -6.86 -21.41 0.61
N PHE A 67 -7.62 -21.14 -0.45
CA PHE A 67 -8.32 -19.87 -0.67
C PHE A 67 -9.29 -19.98 -1.84
N GLN A 68 -10.14 -18.96 -1.96
CA GLN A 68 -10.90 -18.69 -3.17
C GLN A 68 -10.39 -17.38 -3.77
N ALA A 69 -9.99 -17.33 -5.04
CA ALA A 69 -9.57 -16.08 -5.69
C ALA A 69 -9.66 -16.16 -7.22
N ALA A 70 -9.63 -15.00 -7.88
CA ALA A 70 -9.44 -14.92 -9.32
C ALA A 70 -7.96 -14.92 -9.67
N TYR A 71 -7.55 -15.86 -10.53
CA TYR A 71 -6.21 -15.85 -11.13
C TYR A 71 -6.12 -14.81 -12.26
N ARG A 72 -4.91 -14.52 -12.74
CA ARG A 72 -4.72 -13.79 -13.99
C ARG A 72 -5.37 -14.56 -15.13
N ASN A 73 -6.05 -13.85 -16.03
CA ASN A 73 -6.48 -14.45 -17.29
C ASN A 73 -5.29 -14.58 -18.27
N GLU A 74 -5.52 -15.26 -19.39
CA GLU A 74 -4.50 -15.52 -20.40
C GLU A 74 -3.80 -14.25 -20.93
N ILE A 75 -4.52 -13.13 -21.02
CA ILE A 75 -3.95 -11.86 -21.49
C ILE A 75 -3.02 -11.27 -20.43
N ALA A 76 -3.47 -11.23 -19.17
CA ALA A 76 -2.65 -10.77 -18.04
C ALA A 76 -1.44 -11.68 -17.80
N GLN A 77 -1.60 -12.99 -18.03
CA GLN A 77 -0.51 -13.96 -18.00
C GLN A 77 0.50 -13.71 -19.11
N LYS A 78 0.04 -13.44 -20.34
CA LYS A 78 0.90 -13.06 -21.46
C LYS A 78 1.69 -11.78 -21.17
N LEU A 79 1.06 -10.76 -20.58
CA LEU A 79 1.76 -9.53 -20.15
C LEU A 79 2.89 -9.82 -19.17
N ALA A 80 2.61 -10.64 -18.15
CA ALA A 80 3.59 -11.04 -17.14
C ALA A 80 4.74 -11.87 -17.75
N ASP A 81 4.42 -12.86 -18.58
CA ASP A 81 5.42 -13.80 -19.11
C ASP A 81 6.30 -13.16 -20.20
N THR A 82 5.69 -12.39 -21.12
CA THR A 82 6.37 -11.80 -22.29
C THR A 82 7.01 -10.44 -21.99
N HIS A 83 6.35 -9.59 -21.21
CA HIS A 83 6.81 -8.21 -21.00
C HIS A 83 7.26 -7.93 -19.57
N LYS A 84 7.15 -8.91 -18.66
CA LYS A 84 7.33 -8.71 -17.20
C LYS A 84 6.39 -7.63 -16.64
N PHE A 85 5.26 -7.39 -17.31
CA PHE A 85 4.27 -6.39 -16.92
C PHE A 85 3.13 -7.05 -16.15
N TYR A 86 3.06 -6.83 -14.84
CA TYR A 86 2.09 -7.52 -13.99
C TYR A 86 0.84 -6.68 -13.73
N VAL A 87 -0.33 -7.26 -14.00
CA VAL A 87 -1.65 -6.71 -13.62
C VAL A 87 -2.54 -7.83 -13.09
N GLY A 88 -3.65 -7.46 -12.46
CA GLY A 88 -4.53 -8.39 -11.76
C GLY A 88 -3.92 -8.90 -10.46
N ASN A 89 -3.10 -8.10 -9.79
CA ASN A 89 -2.32 -8.56 -8.64
C ASN A 89 -3.20 -8.74 -7.38
N LEU A 90 -3.09 -9.93 -6.76
CA LEU A 90 -3.71 -10.34 -5.50
C LEU A 90 -2.68 -11.03 -4.62
N PHE A 91 -2.82 -10.92 -3.29
CA PHE A 91 -1.85 -11.55 -2.37
C PHE A 91 -1.95 -13.06 -2.39
N THR A 92 -3.19 -13.57 -2.44
CA THR A 92 -3.47 -14.99 -2.54
C THR A 92 -2.76 -15.64 -3.72
N THR A 93 -3.10 -15.23 -4.94
CA THR A 93 -2.57 -15.87 -6.16
C THR A 93 -1.08 -15.59 -6.36
N ASN A 94 -0.60 -14.36 -6.12
CA ASN A 94 0.82 -14.05 -6.32
C ASN A 94 1.72 -14.86 -5.38
N TYR A 95 1.37 -14.93 -4.09
CA TYR A 95 2.17 -15.68 -3.13
C TYR A 95 2.14 -17.18 -3.43
N TYR A 96 0.96 -17.71 -3.77
CA TYR A 96 0.79 -19.12 -4.08
C TYR A 96 1.53 -19.53 -5.36
N GLU A 97 1.45 -18.73 -6.44
CA GLU A 97 2.17 -18.97 -7.69
C GLU A 97 3.70 -18.93 -7.50
N LEU A 98 4.21 -17.97 -6.71
CA LEU A 98 5.64 -17.91 -6.38
C LEU A 98 6.08 -19.15 -5.59
N MET A 99 5.25 -19.63 -4.66
CA MET A 99 5.53 -20.86 -3.92
C MET A 99 5.53 -22.08 -4.85
N GLY A 100 4.52 -22.22 -5.70
CA GLY A 100 4.44 -23.29 -6.69
C GLY A 100 5.70 -23.34 -7.56
N GLU A 101 6.14 -22.18 -8.06
CA GLU A 101 7.30 -22.08 -8.94
C GLU A 101 8.63 -22.39 -8.24
N TYR A 102 8.89 -21.79 -7.08
CA TYR A 102 10.21 -21.84 -6.46
C TYR A 102 10.37 -22.93 -5.40
N VAL A 103 9.28 -23.36 -4.76
CA VAL A 103 9.32 -24.44 -3.76
C VAL A 103 8.95 -25.79 -4.37
N TYR A 104 7.98 -25.81 -5.29
CA TYR A 104 7.44 -27.05 -5.87
C TYR A 104 7.85 -27.28 -7.34
N GLY A 105 8.53 -26.32 -7.97
CA GLY A 105 9.00 -26.43 -9.36
C GLY A 105 7.89 -26.33 -10.43
N ASN A 106 6.66 -25.98 -10.04
CA ASN A 106 5.54 -25.81 -10.94
C ASN A 106 4.58 -24.71 -10.43
N ARG A 107 4.64 -23.54 -11.09
CA ARG A 107 3.82 -22.36 -10.81
C ARG A 107 2.32 -22.63 -10.73
N ASP A 108 1.82 -23.51 -11.59
CA ASP A 108 0.38 -23.73 -11.78
C ASP A 108 -0.14 -24.92 -10.96
N SER A 109 0.73 -25.58 -10.20
CA SER A 109 0.40 -26.74 -9.39
C SER A 109 -0.48 -26.40 -8.18
N SER A 110 -1.22 -27.40 -7.71
CA SER A 110 -1.87 -27.35 -6.41
C SER A 110 -0.94 -28.01 -5.39
N HIS A 111 -0.71 -27.32 -4.27
CA HIS A 111 0.22 -27.71 -3.23
C HIS A 111 -0.21 -27.20 -1.84
N ASP A 112 0.34 -27.80 -0.78
CA ASP A 112 0.20 -27.27 0.58
C ASP A 112 1.03 -25.98 0.74
N LEU A 113 0.73 -25.18 1.77
CA LEU A 113 1.51 -23.99 2.09
C LEU A 113 2.82 -24.37 2.78
N ASN A 114 3.94 -23.89 2.25
CA ASN A 114 5.27 -24.07 2.80
C ASN A 114 5.96 -22.71 3.02
N HIS A 115 5.52 -21.99 4.06
CA HIS A 115 6.05 -20.66 4.36
C HIS A 115 7.52 -20.68 4.73
N GLN A 116 7.99 -21.72 5.44
CA GLN A 116 9.40 -21.87 5.78
C GLN A 116 10.25 -22.10 4.53
N GLY A 117 9.76 -22.91 3.59
CA GLY A 117 10.39 -23.10 2.28
C GLY A 117 10.56 -21.78 1.54
N MET A 118 9.51 -20.96 1.49
CA MET A 118 9.55 -19.61 0.91
C MET A 118 10.57 -18.68 1.60
N ALA A 119 10.60 -18.68 2.94
CA ALA A 119 11.52 -17.85 3.71
C ALA A 119 12.99 -18.24 3.47
N ASN A 120 13.28 -19.55 3.40
CA ASN A 120 14.64 -20.07 3.21
C ASN A 120 15.24 -19.71 1.84
N ILE A 121 14.41 -19.54 0.82
CA ILE A 121 14.85 -19.20 -0.54
C ILE A 121 14.45 -17.77 -0.94
N ALA A 122 14.07 -16.92 0.02
CA ALA A 122 13.51 -15.60 -0.25
C ALA A 122 14.37 -14.77 -1.21
N SER A 123 15.69 -14.76 -1.00
CA SER A 123 16.66 -14.06 -1.86
C SER A 123 16.65 -14.53 -3.32
N GLN A 124 16.34 -15.80 -3.58
CA GLN A 124 16.25 -16.36 -4.94
C GLN A 124 14.95 -15.93 -5.65
N ILE A 125 13.87 -15.72 -4.90
CA ILE A 125 12.57 -15.31 -5.43
C ILE A 125 12.54 -13.79 -5.67
N MET A 126 13.33 -13.02 -4.91
CA MET A 126 13.30 -11.55 -4.90
C MET A 126 13.30 -10.88 -6.26
N PRO A 127 14.15 -11.25 -7.25
CA PRO A 127 14.16 -10.58 -8.54
C PRO A 127 12.80 -10.59 -9.25
N LYS A 128 12.03 -11.67 -9.10
CA LYS A 128 10.67 -11.76 -9.66
C LYS A 128 9.65 -11.08 -8.77
N ALA A 129 9.75 -11.29 -7.46
CA ALA A 129 8.82 -10.70 -6.50
C ALA A 129 8.87 -9.16 -6.50
N GLU A 130 10.06 -8.57 -6.65
CA GLU A 130 10.27 -7.12 -6.74
C GLU A 130 9.50 -6.53 -7.92
N ILE A 131 9.64 -7.11 -9.11
CA ILE A 131 8.91 -6.66 -10.30
C ILE A 131 7.39 -6.76 -10.07
N ILE A 132 6.91 -7.85 -9.46
CA ILE A 132 5.50 -8.00 -9.10
C ILE A 132 5.06 -6.87 -8.17
N VAL A 133 5.83 -6.57 -7.10
CA VAL A 133 5.51 -5.52 -6.14
C VAL A 133 5.52 -4.13 -6.79
N GLN A 134 6.52 -3.81 -7.62
CA GLN A 134 6.59 -2.56 -8.36
C GLN A 134 5.33 -2.34 -9.20
N HIS A 135 4.99 -3.32 -10.05
CA HIS A 135 3.79 -3.27 -10.88
C HIS A 135 2.51 -3.22 -10.06
N TRP A 136 2.47 -3.87 -8.90
CA TRP A 136 1.30 -3.87 -8.04
C TRP A 136 1.03 -2.51 -7.39
N VAL A 137 2.06 -1.84 -6.90
CA VAL A 137 1.94 -0.48 -6.37
C VAL A 137 1.47 0.47 -7.48
N LEU A 138 2.04 0.36 -8.68
CA LEU A 138 1.65 1.16 -9.84
C LEU A 138 0.21 0.86 -10.30
N GLU A 139 -0.18 -0.41 -10.34
CA GLU A 139 -1.55 -0.83 -10.66
C GLU A 139 -2.56 -0.24 -9.67
N LYS A 140 -2.25 -0.29 -8.37
CA LYS A 140 -3.10 0.32 -7.33
C LYS A 140 -3.22 1.83 -7.52
N HIS A 141 -2.10 2.49 -7.80
CA HIS A 141 -2.10 3.92 -8.12
C HIS A 141 -3.04 4.21 -9.30
N TYR A 142 -2.88 3.48 -10.40
CA TYR A 142 -3.70 3.64 -11.59
C TYR A 142 -5.19 3.43 -11.33
N VAL A 143 -5.55 2.35 -10.62
CA VAL A 143 -6.94 2.01 -10.30
C VAL A 143 -7.59 3.08 -9.41
N HIS A 144 -6.84 3.65 -8.47
CA HIS A 144 -7.33 4.72 -7.61
C HIS A 144 -7.48 6.05 -8.35
N ALA A 145 -6.51 6.42 -9.19
CA ALA A 145 -6.53 7.67 -9.96
C ALA A 145 -7.53 7.62 -11.12
N ASN A 146 -7.78 6.45 -11.69
CA ASN A 146 -8.61 6.25 -12.88
C ASN A 146 -9.79 5.31 -12.58
N GLN A 147 -10.66 5.70 -11.64
CA GLN A 147 -11.76 4.84 -11.15
C GLN A 147 -12.76 4.40 -12.23
N ASN A 148 -12.77 5.05 -13.40
CA ASN A 148 -13.63 4.69 -14.53
C ASN A 148 -12.94 3.80 -15.57
N SER A 149 -11.64 3.51 -15.42
CA SER A 149 -10.90 2.68 -16.36
C SER A 149 -11.43 1.24 -16.40
N PRO A 150 -11.23 0.51 -17.51
CA PRO A 150 -11.53 -0.92 -17.60
C PRO A 150 -10.84 -1.74 -16.51
N LEU A 151 -9.59 -1.40 -16.17
CA LEU A 151 -8.85 -2.07 -15.09
C LEU A 151 -9.53 -1.84 -13.73
N ALA A 152 -9.89 -0.59 -13.41
CA ALA A 152 -10.59 -0.27 -12.17
C ALA A 152 -11.98 -0.90 -12.08
N ARG A 153 -12.69 -1.05 -13.21
CA ARG A 153 -13.91 -1.86 -13.29
C ARG A 153 -13.62 -3.33 -12.96
N GLY A 154 -12.58 -3.92 -13.56
CA GLY A 154 -12.14 -5.28 -13.27
C GLY A 154 -11.93 -5.54 -11.77
N PHE A 155 -11.23 -4.64 -11.07
CA PHE A 155 -11.04 -4.73 -9.61
C PHE A 155 -12.33 -4.72 -8.79
N ARG A 156 -13.39 -4.08 -9.29
CA ARG A 156 -14.71 -4.07 -8.63
C ARG A 156 -15.51 -5.35 -8.88
N VAL A 157 -15.29 -6.04 -10.00
CA VAL A 157 -16.11 -7.18 -10.45
C VAL A 157 -15.36 -8.53 -10.49
N ARG A 158 -14.06 -8.54 -10.13
CA ARG A 158 -13.22 -9.75 -10.13
C ARG A 158 -13.84 -10.91 -9.34
N GLY A 159 -14.58 -10.58 -8.30
CA GLY A 159 -15.10 -11.53 -7.33
C GLY A 159 -14.12 -11.69 -6.17
N ILE A 160 -14.68 -12.08 -5.03
CA ILE A 160 -14.06 -11.94 -3.73
C ILE A 160 -13.00 -13.04 -3.59
N SER A 161 -11.72 -12.62 -3.57
CA SER A 161 -10.84 -13.26 -2.60
C SER A 161 -11.33 -12.78 -1.25
N GLY A 162 -11.83 -13.73 -0.45
CA GLY A 162 -12.29 -13.47 0.91
C GLY A 162 -11.29 -12.55 1.56
N SER A 163 -11.75 -11.46 2.15
CA SER A 163 -10.83 -10.53 2.76
C SER A 163 -10.02 -11.15 3.90
N GLU A 164 -10.59 -12.18 4.51
CA GLU A 164 -9.94 -13.12 5.42
C GLU A 164 -8.70 -13.74 4.78
N PHE A 165 -8.76 -14.17 3.50
CA PHE A 165 -7.62 -14.73 2.77
C PHE A 165 -6.67 -13.63 2.29
N GLU A 166 -7.16 -12.53 1.71
CA GLU A 166 -6.25 -11.46 1.23
C GLU A 166 -5.41 -10.86 2.35
N VAL A 167 -5.98 -10.66 3.54
CA VAL A 167 -5.23 -10.13 4.69
C VAL A 167 -4.18 -11.14 5.16
N GLU A 168 -4.55 -12.42 5.26
CA GLU A 168 -3.65 -13.49 5.69
C GLU A 168 -2.49 -13.67 4.71
N TYR A 169 -2.79 -13.78 3.41
CA TYR A 169 -1.79 -13.89 2.36
C TYR A 169 -0.98 -12.61 2.19
N ALA A 170 -1.53 -11.42 2.51
CA ALA A 170 -0.75 -10.19 2.56
C ALA A 170 0.36 -10.27 3.60
N ARG A 171 0.07 -10.86 4.77
CA ARG A 171 1.07 -11.08 5.82
C ARG A 171 2.09 -12.12 5.42
N TYR A 172 1.66 -13.24 4.82
CA TYR A 172 2.59 -14.25 4.31
C TYR A 172 3.52 -13.69 3.25
N PHE A 173 2.97 -12.95 2.28
CA PHE A 173 3.74 -12.33 1.22
C PHE A 173 4.73 -11.30 1.77
N LEU A 174 4.28 -10.36 2.60
CA LEU A 174 5.15 -9.31 3.12
C LEU A 174 6.21 -9.86 4.08
N ASN A 175 5.91 -10.89 4.88
CA ASN A 175 6.90 -11.58 5.71
C ASN A 175 8.01 -12.19 4.87
N PHE A 176 7.65 -12.91 3.80
CA PHE A 176 8.61 -13.47 2.85
C PHE A 176 9.40 -12.35 2.14
N PHE A 177 8.72 -11.36 1.58
CA PHE A 177 9.35 -10.30 0.79
C PHE A 177 10.37 -9.51 1.62
N LEU A 178 9.98 -9.09 2.83
CA LEU A 178 10.86 -8.37 3.77
C LEU A 178 12.00 -9.24 4.29
N THR A 179 11.92 -10.57 4.18
CA THR A 179 13.04 -11.48 4.47
C THR A 179 14.07 -11.47 3.35
N GLY A 180 13.61 -11.31 2.10
CA GLY A 180 14.48 -11.26 0.93
C GLY A 180 15.07 -9.88 0.62
N VAL A 181 14.56 -8.79 1.21
CA VAL A 181 15.07 -7.42 0.97
C VAL A 181 16.58 -7.33 1.18
N GLN A 182 17.26 -6.84 0.15
CA GLN A 182 18.71 -6.58 0.11
C GLN A 182 19.04 -5.11 -0.06
N THR A 183 18.11 -4.32 -0.61
CA THR A 183 18.31 -2.88 -0.88
C THR A 183 17.19 -2.03 -0.30
N ASP A 184 17.47 -0.76 -0.07
CA ASP A 184 16.47 0.18 0.44
C ASP A 184 15.39 0.49 -0.61
N GLN A 185 15.72 0.41 -1.91
CA GLN A 185 14.73 0.51 -2.99
C GLN A 185 13.69 -0.62 -2.90
N GLN A 186 14.13 -1.86 -2.64
CA GLN A 186 13.22 -2.99 -2.43
C GLN A 186 12.32 -2.75 -1.21
N TYR A 187 12.89 -2.25 -0.11
CA TYR A 187 12.11 -1.89 1.06
C TYR A 187 11.05 -0.81 0.77
N LEU A 188 11.40 0.24 0.02
CA LEU A 188 10.48 1.32 -0.36
C LEU A 188 9.25 0.76 -1.09
N THR A 189 9.44 -0.17 -2.03
CA THR A 189 8.31 -0.78 -2.76
C THR A 189 7.39 -1.59 -1.82
N ALA A 190 7.95 -2.33 -0.86
CA ALA A 190 7.18 -3.07 0.14
C ALA A 190 6.41 -2.14 1.09
N SER A 191 7.05 -1.06 1.54
CA SER A 191 6.46 -0.01 2.38
C SER A 191 5.26 0.64 1.69
N LEU A 192 5.41 1.03 0.42
CA LEU A 192 4.32 1.61 -0.38
C LEU A 192 3.20 0.60 -0.65
N LEU A 193 3.53 -0.67 -0.92
CA LEU A 193 2.53 -1.71 -1.09
C LEU A 193 1.72 -1.88 0.20
N ALA A 194 2.37 -1.95 1.36
CA ALA A 194 1.69 -2.13 2.65
C ALA A 194 0.76 -0.96 2.99
N LYS A 195 1.18 0.30 2.74
CA LYS A 195 0.35 1.50 2.97
C LYS A 195 -0.96 1.48 2.18
N GLY A 196 -0.94 0.93 0.97
CA GLY A 196 -2.11 0.81 0.09
C GLY A 196 -2.84 -0.54 0.19
N SER A 197 -2.57 -1.36 1.21
CA SER A 197 -3.06 -2.73 1.30
C SER A 197 -3.81 -3.02 2.60
N PRO A 198 -4.78 -3.95 2.59
CA PRO A 198 -5.47 -4.41 3.79
C PRO A 198 -4.59 -5.36 4.60
N VAL A 199 -3.44 -4.90 5.11
CA VAL A 199 -2.47 -5.75 5.81
C VAL A 199 -2.85 -5.95 7.29
N ALA A 200 -3.62 -5.01 7.86
CA ALA A 200 -4.08 -5.10 9.23
C ALA A 200 -5.38 -5.92 9.32
N ALA A 201 -5.29 -7.12 9.90
CA ALA A 201 -6.47 -7.90 10.26
C ALA A 201 -7.31 -7.16 11.31
N SER A 202 -8.62 -7.15 11.10
CA SER A 202 -9.56 -6.55 12.04
C SER A 202 -10.91 -7.26 11.99
N ASN A 203 -11.29 -7.90 13.09
CA ASN A 203 -12.60 -8.53 13.23
C ASN A 203 -13.75 -7.54 13.00
N SER A 204 -13.54 -6.25 13.30
CA SER A 204 -14.53 -5.23 13.02
C SER A 204 -14.69 -4.98 11.53
N LEU A 205 -13.61 -5.01 10.73
CA LEU A 205 -13.74 -4.93 9.27
C LEU A 205 -14.52 -6.09 8.67
N GLU A 206 -14.32 -7.30 9.19
CA GLU A 206 -15.08 -8.48 8.78
C GLU A 206 -16.57 -8.30 9.09
N ARG A 207 -16.89 -7.75 10.27
CA ARG A 207 -18.25 -7.35 10.61
C ARG A 207 -18.82 -6.33 9.62
N ALA A 208 -18.08 -5.28 9.26
CA ALA A 208 -18.53 -4.29 8.26
C ALA A 208 -18.80 -4.93 6.88
N ARG A 209 -17.96 -5.88 6.46
CA ARG A 209 -18.14 -6.63 5.19
C ARG A 209 -19.40 -7.49 5.20
N ASN A 210 -19.66 -8.19 6.30
CA ASN A 210 -20.86 -9.01 6.45
C ASN A 210 -22.12 -8.15 6.48
N LEU A 211 -22.09 -7.04 7.24
CA LEU A 211 -23.21 -6.10 7.31
C LEU A 211 -23.56 -5.51 5.93
N ILE A 212 -22.58 -5.05 5.15
CA ILE A 212 -22.88 -4.49 3.82
C ILE A 212 -23.35 -5.56 2.82
N ALA A 213 -22.85 -6.79 2.95
CA ALA A 213 -23.31 -7.90 2.11
C ALA A 213 -24.79 -8.23 2.40
N GLN A 214 -25.15 -8.38 3.68
CA GLN A 214 -26.54 -8.60 4.10
C GLN A 214 -27.46 -7.46 3.65
N GLN A 215 -27.01 -6.21 3.78
CA GLN A 215 -27.78 -5.04 3.35
C GLN A 215 -28.04 -5.05 1.84
N TYR A 216 -27.03 -5.45 1.05
CA TYR A 216 -27.16 -5.61 -0.40
C TYR A 216 -28.14 -6.74 -0.75
N ASP A 217 -27.97 -7.92 -0.12
CA ASP A 217 -28.80 -9.10 -0.41
C ASP A 217 -30.28 -8.83 -0.08
N GLN A 218 -30.56 -8.14 1.03
CA GLN A 218 -31.92 -7.69 1.38
C GLN A 218 -32.48 -6.69 0.35
N SER A 219 -31.66 -5.80 -0.20
CA SER A 219 -32.08 -4.86 -1.25
C SER A 219 -32.40 -5.60 -2.56
N VAL A 220 -31.63 -6.63 -2.91
CA VAL A 220 -31.90 -7.49 -4.06
C VAL A 220 -33.25 -8.20 -3.89
N LEU A 221 -33.50 -8.79 -2.72
CA LEU A 221 -34.75 -9.50 -2.45
C LEU A 221 -35.98 -8.58 -2.46
N SER A 222 -35.84 -7.33 -1.98
CA SER A 222 -36.97 -6.40 -1.86
C SER A 222 -37.23 -5.55 -3.11
N ARG A 223 -36.21 -5.23 -3.90
CA ARG A 223 -36.29 -4.27 -5.02
C ARG A 223 -35.79 -4.82 -6.35
N GLY A 224 -35.05 -5.94 -6.33
CA GLY A 224 -34.37 -6.50 -7.49
C GLY A 224 -33.01 -5.86 -7.79
N GLU A 225 -32.20 -6.55 -8.57
CA GLU A 225 -30.81 -6.18 -8.89
C GLU A 225 -30.67 -4.92 -9.77
N LYS A 226 -31.71 -4.61 -10.56
CA LYS A 226 -31.68 -3.49 -11.52
C LYS A 226 -32.07 -2.16 -10.88
N ASP A 227 -32.60 -2.18 -9.66
CA ASP A 227 -32.98 -0.97 -8.92
C ASP A 227 -31.76 -0.05 -8.67
N PRO A 228 -31.88 1.28 -8.88
CA PRO A 228 -30.78 2.22 -8.72
C PRO A 228 -30.11 2.19 -7.33
N LEU A 229 -30.89 2.01 -6.26
CA LEU A 229 -30.40 1.93 -4.89
C LEU A 229 -29.66 0.60 -4.70
N THR A 230 -30.23 -0.52 -5.14
CA THR A 230 -29.56 -1.84 -5.10
C THR A 230 -28.21 -1.80 -5.83
N ARG A 231 -28.14 -1.15 -7.00
CA ARG A 231 -26.88 -0.96 -7.74
C ARG A 231 -25.87 -0.10 -6.99
N ARG A 232 -26.33 0.92 -6.27
CA ARG A 232 -25.45 1.76 -5.46
C ARG A 232 -24.92 1.02 -4.24
N LEU A 233 -25.75 0.20 -3.58
CA LEU A 233 -25.32 -0.71 -2.52
C LEU A 233 -24.33 -1.75 -3.03
N TYR A 234 -24.54 -2.31 -4.22
CA TYR A 234 -23.59 -3.22 -4.85
C TYR A 234 -22.21 -2.56 -5.05
N ALA A 235 -22.18 -1.32 -5.54
CA ALA A 235 -20.95 -0.56 -5.71
C ALA A 235 -20.24 -0.33 -4.36
N LEU A 236 -21.00 0.04 -3.32
CA LEU A 236 -20.47 0.28 -1.98
C LEU A 236 -19.95 -1.01 -1.34
N ARG A 237 -20.70 -2.12 -1.44
CA ARG A 237 -20.27 -3.46 -1.04
C ARG A 237 -18.94 -3.80 -1.69
N ASN A 238 -18.84 -3.66 -3.01
CA ASN A 238 -17.60 -3.98 -3.73
C ASN A 238 -16.45 -3.06 -3.33
N ALA A 239 -16.69 -1.79 -3.01
CA ALA A 239 -15.66 -0.90 -2.52
C ALA A 239 -15.12 -1.35 -1.14
N ILE A 240 -16.01 -1.73 -0.22
CA ILE A 240 -15.64 -2.24 1.12
C ILE A 240 -14.93 -3.60 1.04
N HIS A 241 -15.43 -4.51 0.18
CA HIS A 241 -14.90 -5.86 0.02
C HIS A 241 -13.57 -5.88 -0.74
N ASN A 242 -13.49 -5.16 -1.87
CA ASN A 242 -12.39 -5.34 -2.83
C ASN A 242 -11.34 -4.23 -2.83
N GLN A 243 -11.69 -3.00 -2.44
CA GLN A 243 -10.79 -1.84 -2.54
C GLN A 243 -10.26 -1.40 -1.17
N LEU A 244 -11.10 -1.43 -0.12
CA LEU A 244 -10.79 -1.05 1.25
C LEU A 244 -9.80 0.12 1.33
N SER A 245 -10.24 1.29 0.85
CA SER A 245 -9.51 2.56 0.97
C SER A 245 -10.28 3.57 1.82
N GLN A 246 -9.59 4.57 2.38
CA GLN A 246 -10.22 5.63 3.18
C GLN A 246 -11.33 6.39 2.42
N SER A 247 -11.24 6.45 1.08
CA SER A 247 -12.25 7.08 0.22
C SER A 247 -13.65 6.44 0.36
N VAL A 248 -13.72 5.19 0.81
CA VAL A 248 -14.98 4.47 1.04
C VAL A 248 -15.86 5.19 2.07
N ILE A 249 -15.26 5.85 3.08
CA ILE A 249 -16.03 6.66 4.05
C ILE A 249 -16.81 7.76 3.33
N GLY A 250 -16.17 8.47 2.39
CA GLY A 250 -16.82 9.48 1.57
C GLY A 250 -17.87 8.90 0.60
N GLN A 251 -17.68 7.66 0.13
CA GLN A 251 -18.68 6.96 -0.68
C GLN A 251 -19.93 6.59 0.14
N ILE A 252 -19.76 6.22 1.42
CA ILE A 252 -20.88 6.02 2.36
C ILE A 252 -21.59 7.35 2.61
N ASP A 253 -20.84 8.43 2.85
CA ASP A 253 -21.42 9.76 3.08
C ASP A 253 -22.23 10.24 1.86
N ALA A 254 -21.71 10.02 0.66
CA ALA A 254 -22.44 10.27 -0.58
C ALA A 254 -23.68 9.39 -0.71
N PHE A 255 -23.58 8.09 -0.40
CA PHE A 255 -24.72 7.17 -0.42
C PHE A 255 -25.84 7.64 0.52
N VAL A 256 -25.51 7.99 1.77
CA VAL A 256 -26.47 8.47 2.76
C VAL A 256 -27.10 9.81 2.34
N ARG A 257 -26.34 10.69 1.71
CA ARG A 257 -26.86 11.94 1.15
C ARG A 257 -27.86 11.69 0.02
N ASP A 258 -27.51 10.79 -0.90
CA ASP A 258 -28.32 10.50 -2.09
C ASP A 258 -29.56 9.64 -1.73
N TYR A 259 -29.50 8.88 -0.63
CA TYR A 259 -30.58 8.04 -0.09
C TYR A 259 -30.84 8.34 1.40
N PRO A 260 -31.52 9.46 1.72
CA PRO A 260 -31.66 9.97 3.10
C PRO A 260 -32.31 9.01 4.09
N GLN A 261 -33.07 8.01 3.63
CA GLN A 261 -33.63 6.97 4.49
C GLN A 261 -32.54 6.17 5.23
N TYR A 262 -31.32 6.14 4.72
CA TYR A 262 -30.17 5.49 5.37
C TYR A 262 -29.43 6.39 6.36
N ARG A 263 -29.86 7.63 6.58
CA ARG A 263 -29.18 8.56 7.51
C ARG A 263 -29.13 8.06 8.95
N ASN A 264 -30.17 7.38 9.39
CA ASN A 264 -30.27 6.79 10.73
C ASN A 264 -30.31 5.26 10.68
N ASP A 265 -29.95 4.66 9.54
CA ASP A 265 -29.86 3.22 9.41
C ASP A 265 -28.71 2.71 10.28
N SER A 266 -29.02 1.81 11.22
CA SER A 266 -28.05 1.30 12.19
C SER A 266 -26.92 0.56 11.51
N THR A 267 -27.19 -0.18 10.42
CA THR A 267 -26.22 -0.97 9.68
C THR A 267 -25.22 -0.07 8.96
N ILE A 268 -25.69 0.91 8.19
CA ILE A 268 -24.83 1.85 7.47
C ILE A 268 -24.03 2.73 8.44
N THR A 269 -24.65 3.17 9.53
CA THR A 269 -23.98 3.96 10.58
C THR A 269 -22.86 3.16 11.25
N GLU A 270 -23.12 1.88 11.56
CA GLU A 270 -22.13 0.99 12.15
C GLU A 270 -20.96 0.70 11.21
N ILE A 271 -21.24 0.36 9.94
CA ILE A 271 -20.22 0.16 8.91
C ILE A 271 -19.31 1.39 8.82
N ARG A 272 -19.90 2.59 8.77
CA ARG A 272 -19.15 3.85 8.73
C ARG A 272 -18.26 4.02 9.96
N SER A 273 -18.79 3.78 11.16
CA SER A 273 -18.04 3.88 12.42
C SER A 273 -16.84 2.93 12.45
N ILE A 274 -17.05 1.68 12.03
CA ILE A 274 -15.98 0.68 11.92
C ILE A 274 -14.87 1.17 10.99
N LEU A 275 -15.21 1.66 9.81
CA LEU A 275 -14.23 2.14 8.82
C LEU A 275 -13.49 3.38 9.34
N VAL A 276 -14.18 4.33 9.97
CA VAL A 276 -13.56 5.51 10.61
C VAL A 276 -12.56 5.06 11.69
N ALA A 277 -12.94 4.13 12.55
CA ALA A 277 -12.05 3.60 13.58
C ALA A 277 -10.87 2.83 12.97
N TYR A 278 -11.09 2.06 11.90
CA TYR A 278 -10.04 1.31 11.21
C TYR A 278 -8.97 2.24 10.63
N TYR A 279 -9.36 3.36 10.01
CA TYR A 279 -8.44 4.36 9.46
C TYR A 279 -8.01 5.45 10.46
N ALA A 280 -8.36 5.31 11.74
CA ALA A 280 -8.01 6.31 12.74
C ALA A 280 -6.49 6.36 12.96
N VAL A 281 -5.94 7.58 12.95
CA VAL A 281 -4.51 7.84 13.17
C VAL A 281 -4.30 8.49 14.55
N SER A 282 -3.60 7.78 15.44
CA SER A 282 -3.35 8.21 16.83
C SER A 282 -2.16 7.48 17.45
N ALA A 283 -1.56 8.05 18.50
CA ALA A 283 -0.53 7.40 19.31
C ALA A 283 -0.98 6.04 19.88
N LYS A 284 -2.25 5.91 20.28
CA LYS A 284 -2.84 4.64 20.74
C LYS A 284 -2.64 3.51 19.72
N ARG A 285 -2.82 3.80 18.42
CA ARG A 285 -2.63 2.80 17.35
C ARG A 285 -1.17 2.38 17.21
N VAL A 286 -0.24 3.31 17.44
CA VAL A 286 1.19 3.00 17.47
C VAL A 286 1.51 2.06 18.63
N ALA A 287 0.97 2.34 19.82
CA ALA A 287 1.14 1.48 21.00
C ALA A 287 0.55 0.07 20.77
N GLU A 288 -0.69 -0.02 20.28
CA GLU A 288 -1.35 -1.30 19.96
C GLU A 288 -0.56 -2.13 18.94
N ALA A 289 0.02 -1.49 17.91
CA ALA A 289 0.85 -2.17 16.92
C ALA A 289 2.18 -2.63 17.53
N ALA A 290 2.85 -1.76 18.29
CA ALA A 290 4.16 -2.04 18.89
C ALA A 290 4.08 -3.15 19.95
N GLN A 291 2.94 -3.27 20.65
CA GLN A 291 2.71 -4.33 21.62
C GLN A 291 2.73 -5.73 20.97
N LYS A 292 2.23 -5.87 19.74
CA LYS A 292 2.20 -7.16 19.02
C LYS A 292 3.59 -7.72 18.73
N ILE A 293 4.57 -6.84 18.54
CA ILE A 293 5.96 -7.24 18.28
C ILE A 293 6.84 -7.21 19.54
N GLY A 294 6.31 -6.75 20.68
CA GLY A 294 7.06 -6.64 21.94
C GLY A 294 8.00 -5.43 22.02
N ALA A 295 7.77 -4.37 21.23
CA ALA A 295 8.60 -3.17 21.22
C ALA A 295 8.27 -2.23 22.39
N ALA A 296 8.64 -2.62 23.62
CA ALA A 296 8.26 -1.96 24.87
C ALA A 296 8.59 -0.45 24.91
N ASN A 297 9.74 -0.04 24.36
CA ASN A 297 10.14 1.37 24.31
C ASN A 297 9.19 2.20 23.42
N ILE A 298 8.76 1.66 22.29
CA ILE A 298 7.78 2.33 21.40
C ILE A 298 6.42 2.42 22.09
N VAL A 299 5.99 1.35 22.76
CA VAL A 299 4.73 1.34 23.54
C VAL A 299 4.75 2.43 24.61
N ALA A 300 5.83 2.53 25.38
CA ALA A 300 5.97 3.52 26.44
C ALA A 300 5.85 4.96 25.92
N VAL A 301 6.60 5.30 24.87
CA VAL A 301 6.58 6.64 24.27
C VAL A 301 5.23 6.95 23.64
N ALA A 302 4.63 6.00 22.93
CA ALA A 302 3.31 6.17 22.34
C ALA A 302 2.22 6.42 23.40
N ASN A 303 2.26 5.72 24.54
CA ASN A 303 1.32 5.95 25.65
C ASN A 303 1.51 7.34 26.29
N GLN A 304 2.75 7.80 26.43
CA GLN A 304 3.03 9.17 26.91
C GLN A 304 2.46 10.22 25.95
N LEU A 305 2.69 10.04 24.65
CA LEU A 305 2.17 10.94 23.61
C LEU A 305 0.63 10.93 23.53
N GLN A 306 -0.02 9.82 23.87
CA GLN A 306 -1.47 9.75 23.98
C GLN A 306 -2.01 10.62 25.13
N ALA A 307 -1.29 10.72 26.25
CA ALA A 307 -1.69 11.53 27.41
C ALA A 307 -1.43 13.03 27.21
N GLY A 308 -0.42 13.39 26.41
CA GLY A 308 -0.10 14.77 26.07
C GLY A 308 1.07 14.84 25.10
N GLY A 309 0.77 14.94 23.80
CA GLY A 309 1.77 15.01 22.74
C GLY A 309 2.69 16.23 22.88
N ASN A 310 4.00 16.00 22.71
CA ASN A 310 4.99 17.07 22.70
C ASN A 310 6.13 16.74 21.73
N MET A 311 6.91 17.76 21.35
CA MET A 311 7.96 17.62 20.34
C MET A 311 9.08 16.67 20.77
N ALA A 312 9.47 16.65 22.05
CA ALA A 312 10.51 15.75 22.55
C ALA A 312 10.10 14.28 22.40
N GLY A 313 8.84 13.96 22.74
CA GLY A 313 8.29 12.63 22.53
C GLY A 313 8.15 12.28 21.04
N PHE A 314 7.86 13.25 20.16
CA PHE A 314 7.86 13.05 18.72
C PHE A 314 9.26 12.68 18.19
N VAL A 315 10.30 13.39 18.64
CA VAL A 315 11.70 13.07 18.30
C VAL A 315 12.05 11.66 18.77
N GLN A 316 11.76 11.34 20.04
CA GLN A 316 12.04 10.02 20.60
C GLN A 316 11.32 8.90 19.85
N LEU A 317 10.03 9.06 19.55
CA LEU A 317 9.27 8.07 18.80
C LEU A 317 9.84 7.90 17.38
N SER A 318 10.15 9.01 16.70
CA SER A 318 10.70 8.96 15.34
C SER A 318 12.05 8.24 15.27
N GLN A 319 12.91 8.43 16.29
CA GLN A 319 14.20 7.76 16.36
C GLN A 319 14.02 6.26 16.56
N LEU A 320 13.17 5.84 17.52
CA LEU A 320 12.88 4.42 17.74
C LEU A 320 12.32 3.72 16.49
N VAL A 321 11.55 4.44 15.69
CA VAL A 321 10.95 3.95 14.44
C VAL A 321 11.99 3.88 13.32
N ALA A 322 12.93 4.82 13.24
CA ALA A 322 14.09 4.73 12.35
C ALA A 322 15.00 3.54 12.71
N ASP A 323 15.27 3.34 14.00
CA ASP A 323 16.05 2.19 14.48
C ASP A 323 15.32 0.86 14.17
N LEU A 324 14.01 0.80 14.38
CA LEU A 324 13.20 -0.37 14.07
C LEU A 324 13.19 -0.68 12.56
N ARG A 325 13.19 0.34 11.70
CA ARG A 325 13.36 0.14 10.24
C ARG A 325 14.70 -0.53 9.97
N THR A 326 15.80 -0.04 10.57
CA THR A 326 17.13 -0.64 10.39
C THR A 326 17.13 -2.11 10.82
N GLN A 327 16.48 -2.44 11.95
CA GLN A 327 16.35 -3.83 12.42
C GLN A 327 15.53 -4.68 11.45
N LEU A 328 14.45 -4.13 10.87
CA LEU A 328 13.58 -4.87 9.94
C LEU A 328 14.33 -5.41 8.72
N THR A 329 15.30 -4.66 8.20
CA THR A 329 16.14 -5.04 7.06
C THR A 329 17.47 -5.69 7.47
N THR A 330 17.79 -5.75 8.77
CA THR A 330 19.00 -6.43 9.27
C THR A 330 18.75 -7.95 9.34
N PRO A 331 19.58 -8.79 8.70
CA PRO A 331 19.41 -10.24 8.74
C PRO A 331 19.36 -10.77 10.18
N GLY A 332 18.31 -11.53 10.50
CA GLY A 332 18.14 -12.18 11.80
C GLY A 332 17.69 -11.27 12.96
N ALA A 333 17.65 -9.94 12.79
CA ALA A 333 17.26 -9.03 13.88
C ALA A 333 15.75 -9.10 14.21
N ILE A 334 14.91 -9.34 13.20
CA ILE A 334 13.46 -9.55 13.35
C ILE A 334 13.10 -10.92 12.77
N ALA A 335 12.43 -11.75 13.58
CA ALA A 335 11.89 -13.04 13.14
C ALA A 335 10.98 -12.85 11.91
N TRP A 336 11.08 -13.75 10.93
CA TRP A 336 10.43 -13.56 9.62
C TRP A 336 8.90 -13.42 9.75
N GLU A 337 8.27 -14.12 10.69
CA GLU A 337 6.83 -14.07 10.96
C GLU A 337 6.36 -12.70 11.46
N LYS A 338 7.27 -11.94 12.10
CA LYS A 338 6.99 -10.63 12.71
C LYS A 338 7.30 -9.44 11.79
N LYS A 339 7.85 -9.68 10.60
CA LYS A 339 8.30 -8.60 9.70
C LYS A 339 7.13 -7.72 9.24
N THR A 340 5.99 -8.30 8.90
CA THR A 340 4.80 -7.54 8.51
C THR A 340 4.25 -6.71 9.66
N GLU A 341 4.19 -7.28 10.86
CA GLU A 341 3.73 -6.55 12.06
C GLU A 341 4.66 -5.39 12.40
N THR A 342 5.97 -5.60 12.23
CA THR A 342 6.98 -4.56 12.37
C THR A 342 6.76 -3.44 11.36
N LEU A 343 6.53 -3.77 10.09
CA LEU A 343 6.19 -2.77 9.06
C LEU A 343 4.90 -2.00 9.40
N LEU A 344 3.90 -2.64 10.02
CA LEU A 344 2.69 -1.97 10.48
C LEU A 344 2.96 -0.96 11.61
N VAL A 345 3.92 -1.22 12.50
CA VAL A 345 4.38 -0.25 13.50
C VAL A 345 4.98 0.98 12.82
N LEU A 346 5.86 0.78 11.84
CA LEU A 346 6.50 1.86 11.08
C LEU A 346 5.45 2.73 10.37
N ASN A 347 4.48 2.10 9.72
CA ASN A 347 3.39 2.80 9.03
C ASN A 347 2.49 3.58 10.01
N ALA A 348 2.08 2.98 11.13
CA ALA A 348 1.23 3.64 12.11
C ALA A 348 1.94 4.85 12.74
N ALA A 349 3.23 4.70 13.09
CA ALA A 349 4.02 5.78 13.67
C ALA A 349 4.25 6.92 12.66
N SER A 350 4.59 6.59 11.40
CA SER A 350 4.75 7.60 10.36
C SER A 350 3.47 8.39 10.13
N GLN A 351 2.31 7.72 9.99
CA GLN A 351 1.03 8.39 9.80
C GLN A 351 0.71 9.33 10.97
N TYR A 352 0.92 8.86 12.21
CA TYR A 352 0.68 9.64 13.42
C TYR A 352 1.59 10.88 13.47
N LEU A 353 2.90 10.71 13.35
CA LEU A 353 3.84 11.81 13.45
C LEU A 353 3.67 12.82 12.30
N ASN A 354 3.42 12.37 11.07
CA ASN A 354 3.08 13.26 9.96
C ASN A 354 1.83 14.10 10.24
N LYS A 355 0.77 13.49 10.80
CA LYS A 355 -0.44 14.21 11.19
C LYS A 355 -0.14 15.30 12.22
N GLU A 356 0.61 14.98 13.28
CA GLU A 356 0.93 15.95 14.34
C GLU A 356 1.87 17.07 13.86
N LEU A 357 2.83 16.77 12.97
CA LEU A 357 3.68 17.79 12.35
C LEU A 357 2.91 18.71 11.40
N ASN A 358 1.95 18.17 10.64
CA ASN A 358 1.18 18.94 9.67
C ASN A 358 0.24 19.96 10.32
N VAL A 359 -0.18 19.78 11.58
CA VAL A 359 -1.01 20.74 12.31
C VAL A 359 -0.22 21.86 12.99
N LEU A 360 1.12 21.78 13.03
CA LEU A 360 1.94 22.86 13.55
C LEU A 360 1.68 24.16 12.77
N LYS A 361 1.41 25.25 13.49
CA LYS A 361 1.21 26.58 12.88
C LYS A 361 2.53 27.23 12.47
N SER A 362 3.62 26.88 13.15
CA SER A 362 4.94 27.46 12.95
C SER A 362 6.01 26.52 13.49
N VAL A 363 7.20 26.55 12.90
CA VAL A 363 8.38 25.79 13.33
C VAL A 363 9.44 26.78 13.82
N SER A 364 9.88 26.62 15.07
CA SER A 364 10.90 27.47 15.70
C SER A 364 12.17 26.74 16.07
N GLY A 365 12.13 25.41 16.17
CA GLY A 365 13.28 24.56 16.49
C GLY A 365 13.53 23.49 15.42
N LYS A 366 14.72 22.89 15.47
CA LYS A 366 15.17 21.86 14.53
C LYS A 366 14.48 20.50 14.72
N GLU A 367 13.84 20.29 15.85
CA GLU A 367 13.26 19.01 16.27
C GLU A 367 12.19 18.50 15.29
N ALA A 368 11.38 19.40 14.72
CA ALA A 368 10.40 19.00 13.71
C ALA A 368 11.08 18.41 12.45
N PHE A 369 12.26 18.92 12.09
CA PHE A 369 13.07 18.40 10.99
C PHE A 369 13.77 17.09 11.37
N GLN A 370 14.19 16.92 12.62
CA GLN A 370 14.71 15.63 13.12
C GLN A 370 13.63 14.54 13.01
N VAL A 371 12.39 14.86 13.41
CA VAL A 371 11.28 13.92 13.26
C VAL A 371 11.07 13.57 11.79
N VAL A 372 10.98 14.56 10.90
CA VAL A 372 10.62 14.28 9.50
C VAL A 372 11.71 13.52 8.75
N VAL A 373 13.00 13.78 9.00
CA VAL A 373 14.08 13.02 8.33
C VAL A 373 14.08 11.54 8.76
N ASN A 374 13.80 11.27 10.03
CA ASN A 374 13.62 9.92 10.54
C ASN A 374 12.44 9.22 9.84
N LEU A 375 11.31 9.92 9.66
CA LEU A 375 10.17 9.36 8.94
C LEU A 375 10.45 9.09 7.47
N ILE A 376 11.16 9.99 6.77
CA ILE A 376 11.55 9.79 5.37
C ILE A 376 12.38 8.51 5.23
N TYR A 377 13.32 8.27 6.14
CA TYR A 377 14.09 7.02 6.20
C TYR A 377 13.24 5.79 6.54
N SER A 378 12.38 5.89 7.57
CA SER A 378 11.47 4.81 7.96
C SER A 378 10.52 4.39 6.85
N GLU A 379 10.14 5.32 5.97
CA GLU A 379 9.29 5.05 4.81
C GLU A 379 10.05 4.42 3.63
N GLY A 380 11.38 4.48 3.64
CA GLY A 380 12.26 3.89 2.63
C GLY A 380 12.80 4.85 1.57
N PHE A 381 12.55 6.16 1.71
CA PHE A 381 12.99 7.15 0.73
C PHE A 381 14.49 7.49 0.83
N LEU A 382 15.10 7.23 1.99
CA LEU A 382 16.54 7.35 2.19
C LEU A 382 17.15 5.98 2.42
N ILE A 383 18.35 5.80 1.87
CA ILE A 383 19.26 4.74 2.31
C ILE A 383 19.81 5.08 3.70
N LYS A 384 20.34 4.07 4.39
CA LYS A 384 20.84 4.23 5.76
C LYS A 384 21.92 5.32 5.87
N ASP A 385 22.91 5.32 4.98
CA ASP A 385 24.03 6.26 5.04
C ASP A 385 23.56 7.72 4.85
N ASN A 386 22.63 7.95 3.91
CA ASN A 386 22.04 9.27 3.70
C ASN A 386 21.26 9.72 4.94
N TRP A 387 20.50 8.81 5.55
CA TRP A 387 19.78 9.11 6.79
C TRP A 387 20.72 9.46 7.94
N GLU A 388 21.76 8.67 8.19
CA GLU A 388 22.73 8.93 9.25
C GLU A 388 23.42 10.29 9.07
N TYR A 389 23.80 10.62 7.83
CA TYR A 389 24.35 11.92 7.48
C TYR A 389 23.38 13.07 7.79
N PHE A 390 22.17 13.06 7.20
CA PHE A 390 21.24 14.17 7.35
C PHE A 390 20.64 14.27 8.76
N ALA A 391 20.43 13.15 9.45
CA ALA A 391 20.01 13.17 10.85
C ALA A 391 21.06 13.86 11.72
N GLY A 392 22.36 13.60 11.46
CA GLY A 392 23.48 14.28 12.11
C GLY A 392 23.51 15.79 11.82
N GLU A 393 23.45 16.19 10.55
CA GLU A 393 23.46 17.60 10.14
C GLU A 393 22.29 18.39 10.74
N ILE A 394 21.08 17.81 10.72
CA ILE A 394 19.90 18.44 11.31
C ILE A 394 20.04 18.51 12.82
N ALA A 395 20.58 17.47 13.48
CA ALA A 395 20.81 17.51 14.91
C ALA A 395 21.87 18.54 15.33
N ASN A 396 22.86 18.80 14.50
CA ASN A 396 23.91 19.79 14.76
C ASN A 396 23.54 21.20 14.31
N SER A 397 22.42 21.37 13.59
CA SER A 397 21.93 22.67 13.15
C SER A 397 21.67 23.61 14.33
N ALA A 398 21.97 24.90 14.13
CA ALA A 398 21.80 25.93 15.16
C ALA A 398 20.32 26.23 15.44
N ASP A 399 19.48 26.22 14.41
CA ASP A 399 18.06 26.58 14.48
C ASP A 399 17.22 25.87 13.40
N ALA A 400 15.93 26.21 13.35
CA ALA A 400 15.00 25.68 12.36
C ALA A 400 15.34 26.08 10.91
N SER A 401 15.97 27.24 10.69
CA SER A 401 16.34 27.70 9.34
C SER A 401 17.52 26.90 8.79
N ALA A 402 18.54 26.66 9.62
CA ALA A 402 19.69 25.83 9.27
C ALA A 402 19.26 24.37 9.01
N ALA A 403 18.38 23.81 9.84
CA ALA A 403 17.83 22.48 9.63
C ALA A 403 16.96 22.41 8.36
N GLY A 404 16.10 23.41 8.14
CA GLY A 404 15.23 23.50 6.96
C GLY A 404 16.01 23.64 5.65
N ALA A 405 17.21 24.22 5.67
CA ALA A 405 18.09 24.35 4.51
C ALA A 405 18.59 23.00 3.96
N GLN A 406 18.56 21.93 4.76
CA GLN A 406 18.91 20.56 4.33
C GLN A 406 17.78 19.87 3.55
N MET A 407 16.53 20.34 3.67
CA MET A 407 15.36 19.66 3.09
C MET A 407 15.38 19.54 1.57
N PRO A 408 15.81 20.55 0.78
CA PRO A 408 15.88 20.42 -0.68
C PRO A 408 16.74 19.24 -1.14
N ASP A 409 17.90 19.02 -0.51
CA ASP A 409 18.82 17.93 -0.88
C ASP A 409 18.23 16.57 -0.51
N ILE A 410 17.65 16.47 0.69
CA ILE A 410 16.92 15.26 1.14
C ILE A 410 15.79 14.91 0.17
N ILE A 411 15.00 15.90 -0.25
CA ILE A 411 13.87 15.71 -1.18
C ILE A 411 14.37 15.30 -2.57
N GLY A 412 15.48 15.89 -3.03
CA GLY A 412 16.11 15.51 -4.30
C GLY A 412 16.53 14.04 -4.30
N ILE A 413 17.31 13.63 -3.30
CA ILE A 413 17.77 12.24 -3.11
C ILE A 413 16.57 11.29 -3.00
N ALA A 414 15.56 11.64 -2.21
CA ALA A 414 14.37 10.81 -2.04
C ALA A 414 13.56 10.62 -3.34
N SER A 415 13.52 11.66 -4.18
CA SER A 415 12.86 11.60 -5.50
C SER A 415 13.62 10.69 -6.46
N ASP A 416 14.96 10.73 -6.42
CA ASP A 416 15.81 9.84 -7.20
C ASP A 416 15.65 8.38 -6.74
N THR A 417 15.68 8.13 -5.43
CA THR A 417 15.41 6.79 -4.84
C THR A 417 14.07 6.24 -5.31
N LEU A 418 13.01 7.07 -5.29
CA LEU A 418 11.68 6.64 -5.73
C LEU A 418 11.67 6.32 -7.24
N THR A 419 12.32 7.13 -8.06
CA THR A 419 12.41 6.88 -9.51
C THR A 419 13.16 5.58 -9.80
N GLN A 420 14.29 5.36 -9.14
CA GLN A 420 15.08 4.14 -9.28
C GLN A 420 14.32 2.90 -8.80
N ALA A 421 13.62 3.00 -7.66
CA ALA A 421 12.88 1.88 -7.08
C ALA A 421 11.72 1.37 -7.96
N PHE A 422 11.25 2.18 -8.92
CA PHE A 422 10.17 1.81 -9.84
C PHE A 422 10.60 1.69 -11.30
N SER A 423 11.87 1.92 -11.66
CA SER A 423 12.36 1.61 -13.00
C SER A 423 12.72 0.11 -13.09
N PRO A 424 12.40 -0.58 -14.21
CA PRO A 424 11.76 -0.07 -15.43
C PRO A 424 10.23 -0.14 -15.42
N ALA A 425 9.60 -0.62 -14.35
CA ALA A 425 8.15 -0.83 -14.29
C ALA A 425 7.34 0.45 -14.56
N LEU A 426 7.74 1.59 -14.02
CA LEU A 426 7.11 2.89 -14.26
C LEU A 426 7.22 3.29 -15.73
N ASP A 427 8.37 3.05 -16.37
CA ASP A 427 8.59 3.36 -17.78
C ASP A 427 7.65 2.55 -18.67
N GLN A 428 7.44 1.27 -18.34
CA GLN A 428 6.46 0.44 -19.03
C GLN A 428 5.02 0.95 -18.82
N TRP A 429 4.68 1.39 -17.61
CA TRP A 429 3.37 1.98 -17.33
C TRP A 429 3.16 3.31 -18.08
N LEU A 430 4.19 4.14 -18.22
CA LEU A 430 4.14 5.39 -19.00
C LEU A 430 3.90 5.15 -20.49
N ILE A 431 4.47 4.08 -21.05
CA ILE A 431 4.24 3.67 -22.45
C ILE A 431 2.77 3.31 -22.69
N VAL A 432 2.14 2.64 -21.72
CA VAL A 432 0.76 2.16 -21.83
C VAL A 432 -0.26 3.24 -21.46
N GLU A 433 0.04 4.03 -20.43
CA GLU A 433 -0.81 5.09 -19.90
C GLU A 433 0.07 6.30 -19.49
N PRO A 434 0.12 7.36 -20.31
CA PRO A 434 0.93 8.54 -20.02
C PRO A 434 0.56 9.25 -18.71
N LYS A 435 -0.69 9.12 -18.23
CA LYS A 435 -1.11 9.70 -16.93
C LYS A 435 -0.38 9.10 -15.73
N MET A 436 0.32 7.98 -15.89
CA MET A 436 1.16 7.41 -14.85
C MET A 436 2.35 8.31 -14.47
N GLN A 437 2.64 9.37 -15.24
CA GLN A 437 3.64 10.39 -14.89
C GLN A 437 3.39 11.05 -13.54
N TYR A 438 2.13 11.10 -13.09
CA TYR A 438 1.78 11.67 -11.79
C TYR A 438 2.06 10.73 -10.60
N PHE A 439 2.51 9.49 -10.84
CA PHE A 439 2.80 8.53 -9.77
C PHE A 439 3.83 9.07 -8.78
N ILE A 440 4.94 9.63 -9.27
CA ILE A 440 6.03 10.17 -8.45
C ILE A 440 5.49 11.31 -7.57
N ASP A 441 4.88 12.33 -8.20
CA ASP A 441 4.30 13.48 -7.51
C ASP A 441 3.26 13.09 -6.45
N ASN A 442 2.36 12.16 -6.79
CA ASN A 442 1.31 11.73 -5.88
C ASN A 442 1.87 10.93 -4.71
N THR A 443 2.92 10.13 -4.95
CA THR A 443 3.64 9.40 -3.90
C THR A 443 4.31 10.37 -2.93
N ILE A 444 5.03 11.39 -3.45
CA ILE A 444 5.65 12.46 -2.65
C ILE A 444 4.61 13.22 -1.83
N LYS A 445 3.48 13.61 -2.43
CA LYS A 445 2.38 14.34 -1.75
C LYS A 445 1.74 13.55 -0.60
N SER A 446 1.80 12.22 -0.68
CA SER A 446 1.22 11.30 0.32
C SER A 446 2.23 10.79 1.36
N SER A 447 3.48 11.26 1.32
CA SER A 447 4.57 10.80 2.19
C SER A 447 5.12 11.89 3.10
N SER A 448 6.13 11.54 3.91
CA SER A 448 6.82 12.47 4.80
C SER A 448 7.57 13.57 4.05
N LEU A 449 7.83 13.41 2.75
CA LEU A 449 8.45 14.43 1.91
C LEU A 449 7.56 15.67 1.76
N ASN A 450 6.24 15.48 1.69
CA ASN A 450 5.29 16.59 1.71
C ASN A 450 5.31 17.31 3.06
N THR A 451 5.34 16.56 4.16
CA THR A 451 5.46 17.14 5.51
C THR A 451 6.75 17.94 5.64
N ALA A 452 7.88 17.43 5.15
CA ALA A 452 9.17 18.15 5.15
C ALA A 452 9.07 19.49 4.40
N SER A 453 8.46 19.48 3.22
CA SER A 453 8.23 20.70 2.42
C SER A 453 7.35 21.71 3.19
N LEU A 454 6.26 21.25 3.81
CA LEU A 454 5.36 22.11 4.59
C LEU A 454 6.01 22.68 5.85
N LEU A 455 6.90 21.92 6.51
CA LEU A 455 7.63 22.41 7.68
C LEU A 455 8.57 23.57 7.31
N THR A 456 9.25 23.48 6.16
CA THR A 456 10.11 24.57 5.66
C THR A 456 9.32 25.85 5.39
N GLU A 457 8.08 25.74 4.90
CA GLU A 457 7.20 26.91 4.71
C GLU A 457 6.74 27.55 6.03
N LYS A 458 6.76 26.80 7.13
CA LYS A 458 6.29 27.20 8.46
C LYS A 458 7.38 27.76 9.37
N ILE A 459 8.62 27.84 8.91
CA ILE A 459 9.72 28.43 9.70
C ILE A 459 9.36 29.88 10.04
N LYS A 460 9.35 30.21 11.34
CA LYS A 460 9.12 31.60 11.77
C LYS A 460 10.25 32.47 11.21
N ARG A 461 9.87 33.45 10.40
CA ARG A 461 10.76 34.51 9.94
C ARG A 461 10.88 35.61 10.97
#